data_AF-A0A927WAX5-F1
#
_entry.id   AF-A0A927WAX5-F1
#
_cell.length_a   1.000
_cell.length_b   1.000
_cell.length_c   1.000
_cell.angle_alpha   90.00
_cell.angle_beta   90.00
_cell.angle_gamma   90.00
#
_symmetry.space_group_name_H-M   'P 1'
#
loop_
_entity.id
_entity.type
_entity.pdbx_description
1 polymer ?
#
loop_
_entity_poly.entity_id
_entity_poly.type
_entity_poly.pdbx_seq_one_letter_code
_entity_poly.pdbx_strand_id
1 'polypeptide(L)'
;MFTLYSADVTGNPGNCSYPHKQVVLDEVNLKAAICHDYVCAEYRNSYRNGENFIGSNCLPVDCDNDHSENSEDWVTPEDVMQAFPGVTFAVHYSRFNLREKNGKAARPKFHVLFPIDMVTDAVLYSDMKKLVNSIFPYFDTQALDAARF
;
A
#
# COMPACT_ATOMS: atom_id res chain seq x y z
N MET A 1 10.65 -9.73 -5.47
CA MET A 1 10.39 -8.87 -6.66
C MET A 1 8.92 -8.59 -6.75
N PHE A 2 8.54 -7.35 -7.00
CA PHE A 2 7.15 -6.96 -7.29
C PHE A 2 7.13 -5.73 -8.21
N THR A 3 5.95 -5.36 -8.71
CA THR A 3 5.79 -4.26 -9.66
C THR A 3 4.97 -3.13 -9.04
N LEU A 4 5.41 -1.89 -9.26
CA LEU A 4 4.64 -0.68 -8.98
C LEU A 4 4.43 0.09 -10.29
N TYR A 5 3.38 0.90 -10.35
CA TYR A 5 3.08 1.78 -11.48
C TYR A 5 2.97 3.21 -10.95
N SER A 6 3.83 4.12 -11.39
CA SER A 6 3.87 5.50 -10.90
C SER A 6 3.18 6.49 -11.83
N ALA A 7 2.71 7.58 -11.25
CA ALA A 7 2.13 8.71 -11.95
C ALA A 7 3.19 9.78 -12.29
N ASP A 8 2.87 10.66 -13.24
CA ASP A 8 3.65 11.87 -13.55
C ASP A 8 3.43 13.00 -12.52
N VAL A 9 2.42 12.86 -11.67
CA VAL A 9 2.00 13.86 -10.67
C VAL A 9 2.03 13.25 -9.27
N THR A 10 2.29 14.08 -8.26
CA THR A 10 2.35 13.66 -6.85
C THR A 10 1.38 14.48 -6.02
N GLY A 11 0.59 13.83 -5.18
CA GLY A 11 -0.36 14.47 -4.28
C GLY A 11 -1.59 15.07 -4.96
N ASN A 12 -1.96 14.61 -6.15
CA ASN A 12 -3.15 15.06 -6.86
C ASN A 12 -4.30 14.04 -6.72
N PRO A 13 -5.34 14.31 -5.89
CA PRO A 13 -6.44 13.37 -5.66
C PRO A 13 -7.24 13.01 -6.91
N GLY A 14 -7.26 13.89 -7.92
CA GLY A 14 -7.95 13.66 -9.19
C GLY A 14 -7.16 12.80 -10.18
N ASN A 15 -5.92 12.42 -9.87
CA ASN A 15 -5.12 11.59 -10.77
C ASN A 15 -5.60 10.13 -10.77
N CYS A 16 -5.86 9.63 -11.97
CA CYS A 16 -6.15 8.22 -12.22
C CYS A 16 -5.14 7.57 -13.19
N SER A 17 -4.11 8.30 -13.67
CA SER A 17 -3.15 7.78 -14.64
C SER A 17 -1.85 7.34 -13.97
N TYR A 18 -1.44 6.09 -14.22
CA TYR A 18 -0.21 5.47 -13.67
C TYR A 18 0.54 4.71 -14.78
N PRO A 19 1.13 5.40 -15.78
CA PRO A 19 1.66 4.76 -16.98
C PRO A 19 3.04 4.13 -16.81
N HIS A 20 3.77 4.44 -15.72
CA HIS A 20 5.18 4.10 -15.59
C HIS A 20 5.36 2.83 -14.77
N LYS A 21 5.57 1.70 -15.46
CA LYS A 21 5.87 0.41 -14.82
C LYS A 21 7.28 0.42 -14.21
N GLN A 22 7.39 0.03 -12.95
CA GLN A 22 8.65 -0.09 -12.22
C GLN A 22 8.74 -1.47 -11.55
N VAL A 23 9.83 -2.20 -11.81
CA VAL A 23 10.10 -3.48 -11.16
C VAL A 23 10.98 -3.23 -9.94
N VAL A 24 10.50 -3.64 -8.77
CA VAL A 24 11.20 -3.48 -7.50
C VAL A 24 11.91 -4.79 -7.16
N LEU A 25 13.25 -4.77 -7.23
CA LEU A 25 14.12 -5.89 -6.86
C LEU A 25 14.82 -5.66 -5.52
N ASP A 26 15.06 -4.40 -5.16
CA ASP A 26 15.80 -3.99 -3.99
C ASP A 26 15.31 -2.62 -3.45
N GLU A 27 15.97 -2.14 -2.40
CA GLU A 27 15.68 -0.86 -1.77
C GLU A 27 15.88 0.34 -2.72
N VAL A 28 16.84 0.26 -3.64
CA VAL A 28 17.14 1.36 -4.58
C VAL A 28 15.98 1.53 -5.56
N ASN A 29 15.48 0.43 -6.12
CA ASN A 29 14.30 0.46 -6.99
C ASN A 29 13.05 0.89 -6.21
N LEU A 30 12.89 0.42 -4.97
CA LEU A 30 11.76 0.82 -4.14
C LEU A 30 11.75 2.33 -3.92
N LYS A 31 12.89 2.91 -3.51
CA LYS A 31 13.04 4.36 -3.31
C LYS A 31 12.68 5.14 -4.57
N ALA A 32 13.15 4.71 -5.73
CA ALA A 32 12.81 5.37 -6.99
C ALA A 32 11.30 5.31 -7.31
N ALA A 33 10.66 4.17 -7.03
CA ALA A 33 9.24 3.97 -7.30
C ALA A 33 8.31 4.78 -6.40
N ILE A 34 8.67 4.93 -5.11
CA ILE A 34 7.84 5.63 -4.11
C ILE A 34 8.05 7.15 -4.08
N CYS A 35 8.95 7.71 -4.91
CA CYS A 35 9.12 9.16 -5.04
C CYS A 35 7.92 9.86 -5.70
N HIS A 36 7.05 9.09 -6.35
CA HIS A 36 5.84 9.56 -7.02
C HIS A 36 4.61 8.86 -6.42
N ASP A 37 3.41 9.39 -6.66
CA ASP A 37 2.18 8.63 -6.38
C ASP A 37 2.22 7.34 -7.22
N TYR A 38 1.89 6.20 -6.60
CA TYR A 38 1.98 4.90 -7.25
C TYR A 38 0.77 4.02 -6.94
N VAL A 39 0.58 3.00 -7.76
CA VAL A 39 -0.35 1.89 -7.54
C VAL A 39 0.39 0.56 -7.69
N CYS A 40 -0.13 -0.50 -7.08
CA CYS A 40 0.45 -1.85 -7.17
C CYS A 40 -0.12 -2.70 -8.29
N ALA A 41 -1.26 -2.30 -8.85
CA ALA A 41 -1.96 -3.03 -9.90
C ALA A 41 -1.80 -2.36 -11.26
N GLU A 42 -1.75 -3.18 -12.30
CA GLU A 42 -1.84 -2.75 -13.68
C GLU A 42 -3.31 -2.53 -14.08
N TYR A 43 -3.57 -1.48 -14.84
CA TYR A 43 -4.89 -1.15 -15.34
C TYR A 43 -4.87 -0.93 -16.86
N ARG A 44 -5.97 -1.26 -17.53
CA ARG A 44 -6.19 -0.95 -18.94
C ARG A 44 -6.02 0.54 -19.18
N ASN A 45 -5.23 0.90 -20.20
CA ASN A 45 -4.88 2.28 -20.55
C ASN A 45 -4.21 3.06 -19.39
N SER A 46 -3.59 2.35 -18.44
CA SER A 46 -2.97 2.92 -17.25
C SER A 46 -3.93 3.73 -16.38
N TYR A 47 -5.24 3.52 -16.55
CA TYR A 47 -6.28 4.29 -15.88
C TYR A 47 -6.87 3.51 -14.71
N ARG A 48 -6.56 3.94 -13.49
CA ARG A 48 -6.99 3.33 -12.23
C ARG A 48 -8.51 3.30 -12.10
N ASN A 49 -9.06 2.11 -12.29
CA ASN A 49 -10.46 1.77 -12.10
C ASN A 49 -10.54 0.25 -11.90
N GLY A 50 -11.39 -0.23 -10.98
CA GLY A 50 -11.60 -1.67 -10.75
C GLY A 50 -12.03 -2.42 -12.00
N GLU A 51 -12.84 -1.82 -12.89
CA GLU A 51 -13.23 -2.41 -14.17
C GLU A 51 -12.06 -2.51 -15.18
N ASN A 52 -11.02 -1.68 -14.98
CA ASN A 52 -9.81 -1.70 -15.79
C ASN A 52 -8.74 -2.62 -15.22
N PHE A 53 -8.95 -3.28 -14.08
CA PHE A 53 -7.93 -4.12 -13.44
C PHE A 53 -7.42 -5.21 -14.39
N ILE A 54 -6.11 -5.27 -14.58
CA ILE A 54 -5.42 -6.30 -15.38
C ILE A 54 -4.77 -7.33 -14.44
N GLY A 55 -4.13 -6.86 -13.37
CA GLY A 55 -3.55 -7.73 -12.35
C GLY A 55 -2.54 -7.04 -11.46
N SER A 56 -2.10 -7.75 -10.42
CA SER A 56 -1.09 -7.29 -9.47
C SER A 56 -0.26 -8.45 -8.95
N ASN A 57 1.03 -8.21 -8.72
CA ASN A 57 1.92 -9.10 -7.97
C ASN A 57 2.42 -8.45 -6.66
N CYS A 58 1.71 -7.42 -6.19
CA CYS A 58 2.01 -6.70 -4.95
C CYS A 58 0.70 -6.38 -4.24
N LEU A 59 0.60 -6.71 -2.95
CA LEU A 59 -0.56 -6.41 -2.12
C LEU A 59 -0.20 -5.27 -1.17
N PRO A 60 -0.61 -4.02 -1.47
CA PRO A 60 -0.36 -2.88 -0.59
C PRO A 60 -1.42 -2.81 0.51
N VAL A 61 -0.96 -2.49 1.71
CA VAL A 61 -1.78 -2.06 2.85
C VAL A 61 -1.06 -0.92 3.56
N ASP A 62 -1.82 -0.10 4.27
CA ASP A 62 -1.35 1.09 4.97
C ASP A 62 -1.77 1.03 6.43
N CYS A 63 -0.91 1.54 7.31
CA CYS A 63 -1.20 1.68 8.72
C CYS A 63 -1.06 3.14 9.12
N ASP A 64 -2.17 3.71 9.58
CA ASP A 64 -2.30 5.11 9.91
C ASP A 64 -2.31 5.39 11.43
N ASN A 65 -2.30 4.32 12.24
CA ASN A 65 -2.41 4.34 13.70
C ASN A 65 -3.58 5.20 14.20
N ASP A 66 -4.74 5.07 13.54
CA ASP A 66 -5.93 5.84 13.83
C ASP A 66 -6.90 5.14 14.81
N HIS A 67 -6.61 3.89 15.17
CA HIS A 67 -7.35 3.06 16.12
C HIS A 67 -7.19 3.48 17.59
N SER A 68 -6.12 4.20 17.94
CA SER A 68 -5.87 4.71 19.29
C SER A 68 -5.16 6.06 19.27
N GLU A 69 -5.45 6.87 20.29
CA GLU A 69 -4.73 8.11 20.59
C GLU A 69 -3.64 7.91 21.67
N ASN A 70 -3.59 6.74 22.30
CA ASN A 70 -2.51 6.36 23.20
C ASN A 70 -1.31 5.82 22.39
N SER A 71 -0.13 6.41 22.59
CA SER A 71 1.08 6.02 21.86
C SER A 71 1.55 4.61 22.14
N GLU A 72 1.18 4.03 23.29
CA GLU A 72 1.52 2.65 23.64
C GLU A 72 0.74 1.60 22.83
N ASP A 73 -0.40 2.00 22.24
CA ASP A 73 -1.22 1.11 21.40
C ASP A 73 -0.85 1.20 19.92
N TRP A 74 0.04 2.12 19.54
CA TRP A 74 0.43 2.31 18.14
C TRP A 74 1.31 1.17 17.67
N VAL A 75 0.99 0.66 16.50
CA VAL A 75 1.71 -0.44 15.88
C VAL A 75 2.83 0.06 14.98
N THR A 76 3.81 -0.80 14.80
CA THR A 76 5.08 -0.56 14.12
C THR A 76 5.30 -1.60 13.01
N PRO A 77 6.26 -1.37 12.09
CA PRO A 77 6.69 -2.40 11.14
C PRO A 77 7.13 -3.71 11.80
N GLU A 78 7.69 -3.66 13.00
CA GLU A 78 8.10 -4.83 13.79
C GLU A 78 6.89 -5.67 14.22
N ASP A 79 5.78 -5.04 14.59
CA ASP A 79 4.53 -5.75 14.93
C ASP A 79 3.96 -6.49 13.72
N VAL A 80 4.05 -5.88 12.52
CA VAL A 80 3.68 -6.53 11.26
C VAL A 80 4.58 -7.74 11.00
N MET A 81 5.89 -7.60 11.22
CA MET A 81 6.84 -8.72 11.07
C MET A 81 6.51 -9.90 12.00
N GLN A 82 6.05 -9.61 13.22
CA GLN A 82 5.62 -10.64 14.17
C GLN A 82 4.29 -11.30 13.77
N ALA A 83 3.34 -10.53 13.22
CA ALA A 83 2.05 -11.03 12.78
C ALA A 83 2.13 -11.90 11.51
N PHE A 84 3.16 -11.70 10.68
CA PHE A 84 3.38 -12.44 9.43
C PHE A 84 4.74 -13.19 9.44
N PRO A 85 4.91 -14.21 10.31
CA PRO A 85 6.18 -14.88 10.46
C PRO A 85 6.60 -15.59 9.16
N GLY A 86 7.83 -15.34 8.71
CA GLY A 86 8.39 -15.93 7.48
C GLY A 86 7.91 -15.28 6.18
N VAL A 87 7.08 -14.23 6.25
CA VAL A 87 6.65 -13.47 5.08
C VAL A 87 7.62 -12.31 4.84
N THR A 88 8.15 -12.22 3.63
CA THR A 88 8.95 -11.06 3.21
C THR A 88 8.03 -9.95 2.74
N PHE A 89 8.27 -8.72 3.19
CA PHE A 89 7.56 -7.53 2.73
C PHE A 89 8.50 -6.33 2.71
N ALA A 90 8.10 -5.28 2.00
CA ALA A 90 8.78 -3.99 2.04
C ALA A 90 7.95 -2.97 2.83
N VAL A 91 8.62 -2.03 3.48
CA VAL A 91 7.99 -0.93 4.21
C VAL A 91 8.56 0.38 3.74
N HIS A 92 7.69 1.38 3.60
CA HIS A 92 8.11 2.77 3.52
C HIS A 92 7.16 3.66 4.32
N TYR A 93 7.67 4.79 4.80
CA TYR A 93 6.90 5.70 5.63
C TYR A 93 6.08 6.67 4.78
N SER A 94 4.85 6.91 5.20
CA SER A 94 3.98 7.89 4.59
C SER A 94 4.61 9.29 4.64
N ARG A 95 4.30 10.14 3.66
CA ARG A 95 4.64 11.58 3.72
C ARG A 95 4.07 12.30 4.95
N PHE A 96 3.07 11.70 5.61
CA PHE A 96 2.46 12.20 6.84
C PHE A 96 2.97 11.48 8.10
N ASN A 97 3.99 10.62 8.00
CA ASN A 97 4.60 9.96 9.15
C ASN A 97 5.11 10.99 10.17
N LEU A 98 4.76 10.80 11.44
CA LEU A 98 5.14 11.68 12.55
C LEU A 98 4.75 13.15 12.33
N ARG A 99 3.62 13.40 11.66
CA ARG A 99 3.06 14.74 11.49
C ARG A 99 1.66 14.82 12.09
N GLU A 100 1.35 15.96 12.70
CA GLU A 100 -0.01 16.28 13.11
C GLU A 100 -0.89 16.52 11.88
N LYS A 101 -2.12 15.99 11.90
CA LYS A 101 -3.08 16.16 10.81
C LYS A 101 -4.50 15.98 11.35
N ASN A 102 -5.43 16.84 10.94
CA ASN A 102 -6.84 16.78 11.34
C ASN A 102 -7.06 16.74 12.87
N GLY A 103 -6.22 17.46 13.64
CA GLY A 103 -6.28 17.48 15.11
C GLY A 103 -5.74 16.23 15.81
N LYS A 104 -5.21 15.26 15.06
CA LYS A 104 -4.55 14.06 15.60
C LYS A 104 -3.06 14.31 15.81
N ALA A 105 -2.54 13.85 16.94
CA ALA A 105 -1.12 13.93 17.29
C ALA A 105 -0.23 13.21 16.26
N ALA A 106 1.01 13.67 16.13
CA ALA A 106 2.05 13.03 15.33
C ALA A 106 2.24 11.56 15.75
N ARG A 107 2.11 10.65 14.78
CA ARG A 107 2.17 9.20 15.01
C ARG A 107 2.81 8.46 13.83
N PRO A 108 3.32 7.23 14.03
CA PRO A 108 3.86 6.43 12.95
C PRO A 108 2.81 6.17 11.88
N LYS A 109 3.16 6.40 10.61
CA LYS A 109 2.31 6.10 9.46
C LYS A 109 3.14 5.49 8.35
N PHE A 110 2.79 4.31 7.89
CA PHE A 110 3.62 3.55 6.96
C PHE A 110 2.78 2.68 6.03
N HIS A 111 3.36 2.35 4.89
CA HIS A 111 2.81 1.44 3.91
C HIS A 111 3.62 0.15 3.95
N VAL A 112 2.91 -0.98 3.84
CA VAL A 112 3.49 -2.32 3.73
C VAL A 112 3.13 -2.87 2.36
N LEU A 113 4.14 -3.39 1.67
CA LEU A 113 4.03 -3.97 0.35
C LEU A 113 4.37 -5.46 0.44
N PHE A 114 3.37 -6.32 0.33
CA PHE A 114 3.55 -7.77 0.31
C PHE A 114 3.70 -8.26 -1.13
N PRO A 115 4.86 -8.77 -1.55
CA PRO A 115 4.98 -9.47 -2.82
C PRO A 115 4.08 -10.70 -2.82
N ILE A 116 3.32 -10.88 -3.89
CA ILE A 116 2.43 -12.04 -4.08
C ILE A 116 2.64 -12.63 -5.47
N ASP A 117 2.14 -13.84 -5.70
CA ASP A 117 2.00 -14.35 -7.05
C ASP A 117 1.06 -13.45 -7.87
N MET A 118 1.24 -13.43 -9.18
CA MET A 118 0.43 -12.59 -10.06
C MET A 118 -1.05 -12.99 -9.96
N VAL A 119 -1.87 -12.05 -9.50
CA VAL A 119 -3.33 -12.18 -9.43
C VAL A 119 -3.96 -11.29 -10.49
N THR A 120 -4.74 -11.89 -11.38
CA THR A 120 -5.48 -11.19 -12.45
C THR A 120 -6.98 -11.08 -12.18
N ASP A 121 -7.46 -11.71 -11.10
CA ASP A 121 -8.85 -11.62 -10.64
C ASP A 121 -8.97 -10.51 -9.58
N ALA A 122 -9.73 -9.47 -9.88
CA ALA A 122 -9.90 -8.32 -9.01
C ALA A 122 -10.63 -8.65 -7.69
N VAL A 123 -11.56 -9.62 -7.71
CA VAL A 123 -12.30 -10.07 -6.52
C VAL A 123 -11.36 -10.82 -5.60
N LEU A 124 -10.60 -11.78 -6.14
CA LEU A 124 -9.58 -12.51 -5.37
C LEU A 124 -8.56 -11.55 -4.76
N TYR A 125 -8.07 -10.58 -5.54
CA TYR A 125 -7.12 -9.59 -5.06
C TYR A 125 -7.69 -8.74 -3.90
N SER A 126 -8.96 -8.31 -3.99
CA SER A 126 -9.62 -7.62 -2.87
C SER A 126 -9.81 -8.52 -1.65
N ASP A 127 -10.18 -9.78 -1.85
CA ASP A 127 -10.38 -10.72 -0.75
C ASP A 127 -9.06 -11.05 -0.02
N MET A 128 -7.94 -11.09 -0.75
CA MET A 128 -6.60 -11.19 -0.14
C MET A 128 -6.29 -10.00 0.77
N LYS A 129 -6.64 -8.77 0.36
CA LYS A 129 -6.48 -7.58 1.23
C LYS A 129 -7.32 -7.71 2.51
N LYS A 130 -8.57 -8.17 2.39
CA LYS A 130 -9.45 -8.41 3.55
C LYS A 130 -8.88 -9.49 4.48
N LEU A 131 -8.30 -10.55 3.92
CA LEU A 131 -7.64 -11.60 4.71
C LEU A 131 -6.45 -11.03 5.49
N VAL A 132 -5.58 -10.26 4.85
CA VAL A 132 -4.45 -9.58 5.53
C VAL A 132 -4.94 -8.67 6.66
N ASN A 133 -5.99 -7.89 6.41
CA ASN A 133 -6.61 -7.04 7.44
C ASN A 133 -7.22 -7.86 8.59
N SER A 134 -7.82 -9.03 8.31
CA SER A 134 -8.36 -9.90 9.37
C SER A 134 -7.26 -10.50 10.27
N ILE A 135 -6.06 -10.70 9.73
CA ILE A 135 -4.89 -11.18 10.49
C ILE A 135 -4.28 -10.04 11.30
N PHE A 136 -4.21 -8.84 10.72
CA PHE A 136 -3.65 -7.64 11.34
C PHE A 136 -4.62 -6.46 11.23
N PRO A 137 -5.58 -6.33 12.18
CA PRO A 137 -6.71 -5.41 12.09
C PRO A 137 -6.36 -3.94 12.42
N TYR A 138 -5.13 -3.54 12.10
CA TYR A 138 -4.61 -2.18 12.25
C TYR A 138 -4.31 -1.51 10.90
N PHE A 139 -4.49 -2.24 9.80
CA PHE A 139 -4.42 -1.66 8.46
C PHE A 139 -5.69 -0.88 8.14
N ASP A 140 -5.57 0.19 7.34
CA ASP A 140 -6.72 1.01 6.96
C ASP A 140 -7.72 0.18 6.15
N THR A 141 -8.94 0.08 6.66
CA THR A 141 -10.05 -0.60 6.00
C THR A 141 -10.47 0.08 4.70
N GLN A 142 -10.08 1.34 4.50
CA GLN A 142 -10.28 2.06 3.26
C GLN A 142 -9.39 1.54 2.14
N ALA A 143 -8.28 0.85 2.39
CA ALA A 143 -7.39 0.35 1.35
C ALA A 143 -7.74 -1.05 0.82
N LEU A 144 -8.89 -1.62 1.21
CA LEU A 144 -9.22 -3.04 0.96
C LEU A 144 -9.76 -3.35 -0.45
N ASP A 145 -10.08 -2.36 -1.26
CA ASP A 145 -10.53 -2.58 -2.63
C ASP A 145 -9.36 -2.67 -3.63
N ALA A 146 -9.63 -3.25 -4.80
CA ALA A 146 -8.61 -3.51 -5.82
C ALA A 146 -8.05 -2.24 -6.49
N ALA A 147 -8.78 -1.12 -6.42
CA ALA A 147 -8.47 0.13 -7.10
C ALA A 147 -8.00 1.26 -6.17
N ARG A 148 -8.08 1.07 -4.85
CA ARG A 148 -7.60 2.02 -3.85
C ARG A 148 -6.12 1.84 -3.56
N PHE A 149 -5.51 3.00 -3.31
CA PHE A 149 -4.10 3.30 -3.19
C PHE A 149 -3.87 4.05 -1.89
#